data_AF-L7V921-F1
#
_entry.id   AF-L7V921-F1
#
_cell.length_a   1.000
_cell.length_b   1.000
_cell.length_c   1.000
_cell.angle_alpha   90.00
_cell.angle_beta   90.00
_cell.angle_gamma   90.00
#
_symmetry.space_group_name_H-M   'P 1'
#
loop_
_entity.id
_entity.type
_entity.pdbx_description
1 polymer ?
#
loop_
_entity_poly.entity_id
_entity_poly.type
_entity_poly.pdbx_seq_one_letter_code
_entity_poly.pdbx_strand_id
1 'polypeptide(L)'
;MSFVVTAPETVVAAASQLTGIGSAIEAANAAAAALTTRLLPAAADEVSAGIAALMSTHAQEYQLLGGQLATYHDQLVQALDRTAGWYADAETGNAALLRNVQQELLTGLTAPGRAWSGAGAASAGASGVDALMSSALLSGGRSVLVVGSTGTPRPSYRFMREVYDLFVAPHYFGDSLFGVQTPAQFQPFTGIPNLTFDESAATGASYLHAAITQQLADGNRVVVAGFSQGASVATLEMRHLQSLPIDSRPSPEDLSFVLLGNPNNPNGGILARFPGLYIQSVGLTFNGATPVTEYPTTVYTTQYDGFADFPQYPLNVVADVNALLGISYSHSLYYGLTPDQVAAGVVLPVSSPDVNTTYILIPNEHLPLLQPLRGIVPDSVLDGIEPGLRDVVELGYDPGLRRC
;
A
#
# COMPACT_ATOMS: atom_id res chain seq x y z
N MET A 1 25.33 9.14 -4.51
CA MET A 1 24.44 10.32 -4.68
C MET A 1 23.54 10.02 -5.87
N SER A 2 22.30 9.62 -5.63
CA SER A 2 21.29 9.38 -6.67
C SER A 2 20.66 10.72 -7.02
N PHE A 3 20.78 11.16 -8.27
CA PHE A 3 20.05 12.34 -8.74
C PHE A 3 18.61 11.93 -9.02
N VAL A 4 17.67 12.57 -8.32
CA VAL A 4 16.25 12.49 -8.66
C VAL A 4 16.04 13.36 -9.89
N VAL A 5 15.75 12.74 -11.03
CA VAL A 5 15.23 13.42 -12.22
C VAL A 5 13.72 13.30 -12.15
N THR A 6 13.03 14.42 -11.97
CA THR A 6 11.58 14.46 -12.18
C THR A 6 11.31 14.84 -13.64
N ALA A 7 10.19 14.40 -14.19
CA ALA A 7 9.70 14.88 -15.49
C ALA A 7 8.39 15.61 -15.22
N PRO A 8 8.42 16.90 -14.82
CA PRO A 8 7.21 17.65 -14.45
C PRO A 8 6.14 17.61 -15.54
N GLU A 9 6.55 17.52 -16.82
CA GLU A 9 5.66 17.39 -17.97
C GLU A 9 4.80 16.11 -17.92
N THR A 10 5.34 15.02 -17.37
CA THR A 10 4.60 13.75 -17.20
C THR A 10 3.54 13.82 -16.11
N VAL A 11 3.79 14.61 -15.06
CA VAL A 11 2.82 14.82 -13.97
C VAL A 11 1.68 15.71 -14.45
N VAL A 12 1.99 16.75 -15.22
CA VAL A 12 0.98 17.61 -15.87
C VAL A 12 0.14 16.82 -16.88
N ALA A 13 0.78 15.96 -17.67
CA ALA A 13 0.05 15.08 -18.60
C ALA A 13 -0.89 14.11 -17.87
N ALA A 14 -0.45 13.54 -16.75
CA ALA A 14 -1.27 12.67 -15.91
C ALA A 14 -2.44 13.43 -15.26
N ALA A 15 -2.23 14.64 -14.76
CA ALA A 15 -3.29 15.50 -14.23
C ALA A 15 -4.35 15.80 -15.30
N SER A 16 -3.93 16.13 -16.53
CA SER A 16 -4.85 16.35 -17.65
C SER A 16 -5.66 15.09 -18.03
N GLN A 17 -5.06 13.90 -17.94
CA GLN A 17 -5.77 12.64 -18.19
C GLN A 17 -6.79 12.34 -17.10
N LEU A 18 -6.45 12.61 -15.83
CA LEU A 18 -7.37 12.48 -14.70
C LEU A 18 -8.56 13.43 -14.84
N THR A 19 -8.37 14.66 -15.30
CA THR A 19 -9.48 15.58 -15.64
C THR A 19 -10.42 14.96 -16.67
N GLY A 20 -9.88 14.32 -17.70
CA GLY A 20 -10.66 13.64 -18.74
C GLY A 20 -11.47 12.45 -18.20
N ILE A 21 -10.87 11.65 -17.32
CA ILE A 21 -11.55 10.52 -16.65
C ILE A 21 -12.69 11.04 -15.75
N GLY A 22 -12.44 12.09 -14.96
CA GLY A 22 -13.46 12.73 -14.12
C GLY A 22 -14.67 13.18 -14.95
N SER A 23 -14.41 13.88 -16.05
CA SER A 23 -15.44 14.36 -16.97
C SER A 23 -16.27 13.23 -17.59
N ALA A 24 -15.63 12.11 -17.94
CA ALA A 24 -16.31 10.95 -18.51
C ALA A 24 -17.21 10.23 -17.49
N ILE A 25 -16.74 10.11 -16.25
CA ILE A 25 -17.50 9.52 -15.13
C ILE A 25 -18.70 10.40 -14.78
N GLU A 26 -18.52 11.72 -14.71
CA GLU A 26 -19.63 12.65 -14.48
C GLU A 26 -20.69 12.57 -15.58
N ALA A 27 -20.28 12.53 -16.84
CA ALA A 27 -21.20 12.38 -17.98
C ALA A 27 -21.98 11.05 -17.91
N ALA A 28 -21.30 9.95 -17.55
CA ALA A 28 -21.95 8.65 -17.37
C ALA A 28 -22.93 8.64 -16.17
N ASN A 29 -22.53 9.22 -15.03
CA ASN A 29 -23.38 9.34 -13.85
C ASN A 29 -24.62 10.22 -14.13
N ALA A 30 -24.45 11.33 -14.85
CA ALA A 30 -25.55 12.20 -15.26
C ALA A 30 -26.53 11.50 -16.22
N ALA A 31 -26.01 10.71 -17.16
CA ALA A 31 -26.85 9.91 -18.08
C ALA A 31 -27.66 8.84 -17.34
N ALA A 32 -27.08 8.20 -16.31
CA ALA A 32 -27.75 7.19 -15.50
C ALA A 32 -28.77 7.78 -14.51
N ALA A 33 -28.54 9.01 -14.02
CA ALA A 33 -29.32 9.64 -12.96
C ALA A 33 -30.83 9.66 -13.22
N ALA A 34 -31.24 10.04 -14.44
CA ALA A 34 -32.65 10.15 -14.79
C ALA A 34 -33.38 8.79 -14.81
N LEU A 35 -32.66 7.72 -15.17
CA LEU A 35 -33.21 6.37 -15.29
C LEU A 35 -33.32 5.65 -13.94
N THR A 36 -32.45 5.99 -12.98
CA THR A 36 -32.37 5.28 -11.69
C THR A 36 -33.08 6.00 -10.55
N THR A 37 -33.17 7.33 -10.58
CA THR A 37 -33.77 8.13 -9.48
C THR A 37 -35.29 8.28 -9.57
N ARG A 38 -35.90 7.87 -10.69
CA ARG A 38 -37.34 7.99 -10.97
C ARG A 38 -37.95 6.66 -11.37
N LEU A 39 -37.56 5.59 -10.69
CA LEU A 39 -38.02 4.24 -11.02
C LEU A 39 -39.53 4.15 -10.75
N LEU A 40 -40.29 3.68 -11.74
CA LEU A 40 -41.72 3.45 -11.59
C LEU A 40 -41.98 2.07 -10.97
N PRO A 41 -43.05 1.91 -10.16
CA PRO A 41 -43.44 0.60 -9.65
C PRO A 41 -43.73 -0.38 -10.79
N ALA A 42 -43.26 -1.62 -10.64
CA ALA A 42 -43.49 -2.67 -11.65
C ALA A 42 -44.96 -3.12 -11.72
N ALA A 43 -45.72 -2.95 -10.63
CA ALA A 43 -47.15 -3.21 -10.53
C ALA A 43 -47.81 -2.25 -9.53
N ALA A 44 -49.16 -2.20 -9.53
CA ALA A 44 -49.95 -1.26 -8.73
C ALA A 44 -50.11 -1.66 -7.25
N ASP A 45 -49.29 -2.58 -6.76
CA ASP A 45 -49.29 -3.06 -5.39
C ASP A 45 -48.27 -2.31 -4.51
N GLU A 46 -48.48 -2.38 -3.20
CA GLU A 46 -47.69 -1.67 -2.19
C GLU A 46 -46.24 -2.17 -2.11
N VAL A 47 -45.98 -3.45 -2.44
CA VAL A 47 -44.62 -4.02 -2.42
C VAL A 47 -43.81 -3.50 -3.61
N SER A 48 -44.38 -3.50 -4.81
CA SER A 48 -43.77 -2.93 -6.01
C SER A 48 -43.52 -1.43 -5.85
N ALA A 49 -44.44 -0.70 -5.22
CA ALA A 49 -44.27 0.72 -4.90
C ALA A 49 -43.13 0.95 -3.89
N GLY A 50 -43.06 0.14 -2.83
CA GLY A 50 -42.01 0.20 -1.83
C GLY A 50 -40.62 -0.10 -2.41
N ILE A 51 -40.49 -1.12 -3.27
CA ILE A 51 -39.22 -1.47 -3.94
C ILE A 51 -38.76 -0.34 -4.87
N ALA A 52 -39.67 0.23 -5.66
CA ALA A 52 -39.33 1.34 -6.55
C ALA A 52 -38.91 2.60 -5.78
N ALA A 53 -39.56 2.88 -4.65
CA ALA A 53 -39.19 3.99 -3.76
C ALA A 53 -37.81 3.77 -3.11
N LEU A 54 -37.52 2.55 -2.64
CA LEU A 54 -36.21 2.20 -2.06
C LEU A 54 -35.08 2.37 -3.08
N MET A 55 -35.25 1.80 -4.27
CA MET A 55 -34.25 1.88 -5.35
C MET A 55 -34.04 3.32 -5.83
N SER A 56 -35.12 4.11 -5.94
CA SER A 56 -35.03 5.52 -6.32
C SER A 56 -34.32 6.35 -5.25
N THR A 57 -34.55 6.07 -3.97
CA THR A 57 -33.85 6.74 -2.84
C THR A 57 -32.37 6.40 -2.85
N HIS A 58 -32.03 5.12 -2.99
CA HIS A 58 -30.64 4.67 -3.09
C HIS A 58 -29.90 5.30 -4.29
N ALA A 59 -30.57 5.41 -5.44
CA ALA A 59 -30.02 6.09 -6.61
C ALA A 59 -29.81 7.60 -6.37
N GLN A 60 -30.66 8.28 -5.59
CA GLN A 60 -30.48 9.69 -5.25
C GLN A 60 -29.29 9.90 -4.31
N GLU A 61 -29.12 9.02 -3.32
CA GLU A 61 -27.95 9.02 -2.43
C GLU A 61 -26.65 8.76 -3.20
N TYR A 62 -26.65 7.80 -4.14
CA TYR A 62 -25.53 7.55 -5.03
C TYR A 62 -25.15 8.80 -5.85
N GLN A 63 -26.13 9.56 -6.36
CA GLN A 63 -25.87 10.79 -7.11
C GLN A 63 -25.29 11.90 -6.23
N LEU A 64 -25.73 12.02 -4.96
CA LEU A 64 -25.16 12.96 -3.99
C LEU A 64 -23.70 12.61 -3.68
N LEU A 65 -23.41 11.34 -3.43
CA LEU A 65 -22.05 10.85 -3.19
C LEU A 65 -21.16 11.04 -4.42
N GLY A 66 -21.70 10.77 -5.63
CA GLY A 66 -21.00 11.00 -6.89
C GLY A 66 -20.56 12.46 -7.07
N GLY A 67 -21.39 13.43 -6.68
CA GLY A 67 -21.03 14.85 -6.69
C GLY A 67 -19.93 15.24 -5.69
N GLN A 68 -19.91 14.60 -4.51
CA GLN A 68 -18.84 14.81 -3.52
C GLN A 68 -17.50 14.23 -4.02
N LEU A 69 -17.54 13.04 -4.65
CA LEU A 69 -16.38 12.41 -5.28
C LEU A 69 -15.81 13.23 -6.44
N ALA A 70 -16.68 13.82 -7.27
CA ALA A 70 -16.27 14.74 -8.32
C ALA A 70 -15.49 15.94 -7.75
N THR A 71 -16.01 16.55 -6.67
CA THR A 71 -15.34 17.67 -5.99
C THR A 71 -13.97 17.27 -5.41
N TYR A 72 -13.88 16.07 -4.82
CA TYR A 72 -12.61 15.54 -4.32
C TYR A 72 -11.61 15.26 -5.46
N HIS A 73 -12.09 14.68 -6.56
CA HIS A 73 -11.28 14.41 -7.75
C HIS A 73 -10.69 15.69 -8.34
N ASP A 74 -11.47 16.77 -8.42
CA ASP A 74 -10.98 18.09 -8.84
C ASP A 74 -9.88 18.62 -7.91
N GLN A 75 -10.05 18.47 -6.59
CA GLN A 75 -9.04 18.90 -5.61
C GLN A 75 -7.75 18.08 -5.73
N LEU A 76 -7.86 16.78 -6.00
CA LEU A 76 -6.72 15.89 -6.23
C LEU A 76 -5.95 16.29 -7.49
N VAL A 77 -6.65 16.52 -8.60
CA VAL A 77 -6.04 16.99 -9.86
C VAL A 77 -5.31 18.32 -9.65
N GLN A 78 -5.95 19.28 -8.96
CA GLN A 78 -5.31 20.57 -8.64
C GLN A 78 -4.09 20.45 -7.72
N ALA A 79 -4.07 19.46 -6.82
CA ALA A 79 -2.91 19.19 -5.96
C ALA A 79 -1.75 18.57 -6.76
N LEU A 80 -2.05 17.71 -7.73
CA LEU A 80 -1.06 17.12 -8.63
C LEU A 80 -0.42 18.20 -9.53
N ASP A 81 -1.22 19.11 -10.10
CA ASP A 81 -0.70 20.24 -10.89
C ASP A 81 0.21 21.16 -10.06
N ARG A 82 -0.19 21.47 -8.81
CA ARG A 82 0.64 22.27 -7.89
C ARG A 82 1.96 21.58 -7.55
N THR A 83 1.92 20.27 -7.34
CA THR A 83 3.11 19.48 -7.02
C THR A 83 4.07 19.42 -8.22
N ALA A 84 3.55 19.30 -9.44
CA ALA A 84 4.35 19.40 -10.67
C ALA A 84 5.08 20.76 -10.77
N GLY A 85 4.39 21.86 -10.42
CA GLY A 85 4.99 23.19 -10.33
C GLY A 85 6.15 23.27 -9.33
N TRP A 86 5.99 22.71 -8.13
CA TRP A 86 7.06 22.67 -7.12
C TRP A 86 8.30 21.89 -7.58
N TYR A 87 8.11 20.79 -8.32
CA TYR A 87 9.23 20.04 -8.91
C TYR A 87 9.95 20.84 -10.00
N ALA A 88 9.21 21.52 -10.88
CA ALA A 88 9.79 22.39 -11.91
C ALA A 88 10.59 23.58 -11.31
N ASP A 89 10.08 24.18 -10.23
CA ASP A 89 10.76 25.25 -9.49
C ASP A 89 12.04 24.73 -8.81
N ALA A 90 11.99 23.52 -8.23
CA ALA A 90 13.16 22.89 -7.62
C ALA A 90 14.25 22.57 -8.65
N GLU A 91 13.89 22.09 -9.85
CA GLU A 91 14.85 21.85 -10.94
C GLU A 91 15.48 23.16 -11.43
N THR A 92 14.70 24.24 -11.54
CA THR A 92 15.19 25.57 -11.90
C THR A 92 16.19 26.10 -10.86
N GLY A 93 15.90 25.90 -9.56
CA GLY A 93 16.78 26.27 -8.46
C GLY A 93 18.09 25.46 -8.45
N ASN A 94 18.00 24.15 -8.64
CA ASN A 94 19.16 23.25 -8.71
C ASN A 94 20.06 23.58 -9.92
N ALA A 95 19.47 23.87 -11.08
CA ALA A 95 20.21 24.30 -12.27
C ALA A 95 20.93 25.65 -12.04
N ALA A 96 20.35 26.56 -11.25
CA ALA A 96 21.00 27.83 -10.89
C ALA A 96 22.21 27.60 -9.96
N LEU A 97 22.10 26.72 -8.96
CA LEU A 97 23.22 26.36 -8.07
C LEU A 97 24.40 25.76 -8.85
N LEU A 98 24.13 24.84 -9.79
CA LEU A 98 25.17 24.22 -10.61
C LEU A 98 25.88 25.23 -11.53
N ARG A 99 25.15 26.20 -12.10
CA ARG A 99 25.74 27.30 -12.87
C ARG A 99 26.66 28.18 -12.01
N ASN A 100 26.27 28.47 -10.77
CA ASN A 100 27.08 29.26 -9.85
C ASN A 100 28.38 28.54 -9.47
N VAL A 101 28.30 27.25 -9.11
CA VAL A 101 29.48 26.41 -8.82
C VAL A 101 30.43 26.31 -10.01
N GLN A 102 29.88 26.15 -11.22
CA GLN A 102 30.66 26.14 -12.45
C GLN A 102 31.38 27.49 -12.66
N GLN A 103 30.70 28.62 -12.46
CA GLN A 103 31.31 29.95 -12.59
C GLN A 103 32.44 30.19 -11.56
N GLU A 104 32.27 29.72 -10.32
CA GLU A 104 33.31 29.78 -9.28
C GLU A 104 34.54 28.93 -9.60
N LEU A 105 34.34 27.72 -10.14
CA LEU A 105 35.42 26.84 -10.59
C LEU A 105 36.18 27.43 -11.78
N LEU A 106 35.46 28.00 -12.76
CA LEU A 106 36.05 28.66 -13.93
C LEU A 106 36.83 29.93 -13.56
N THR A 107 36.35 30.71 -12.59
CA THR A 107 37.08 31.88 -12.08
C THR A 107 38.29 31.49 -11.23
N GLY A 108 38.21 30.38 -10.48
CA GLY A 108 39.35 29.83 -9.73
C GLY A 108 40.47 29.27 -10.61
N LEU A 109 40.12 28.62 -11.73
CA LEU A 109 41.09 28.05 -12.69
C LEU A 109 41.75 29.08 -13.60
N THR A 110 41.11 30.24 -13.81
CA THR A 110 41.62 31.31 -14.70
C THR A 110 42.35 32.43 -13.96
N ALA A 111 42.35 32.43 -12.62
CA ALA A 111 43.10 33.37 -11.81
C ALA A 111 44.58 32.93 -11.67
N PRO A 112 45.56 33.69 -12.20
CA PRO A 112 46.96 33.32 -12.05
C PRO A 112 47.42 33.52 -10.59
N GLY A 113 47.89 32.46 -9.94
CA GLY A 113 48.79 32.59 -8.78
C GLY A 113 48.20 32.45 -7.37
N ARG A 114 47.10 31.72 -7.17
CA ARG A 114 46.71 31.27 -5.82
C ARG A 114 46.90 29.77 -5.67
N ALA A 115 48.06 29.40 -5.10
CA ALA A 115 48.29 28.06 -4.59
C ALA A 115 47.24 27.74 -3.52
N TRP A 116 46.55 26.62 -3.68
CA TRP A 116 45.65 26.06 -2.68
C TRP A 116 46.51 25.60 -1.49
N SER A 117 46.73 26.48 -0.53
CA SER A 117 47.36 26.11 0.74
C SER A 117 46.32 25.36 1.56
N GLY A 118 46.55 24.05 1.76
CA GLY A 118 45.68 23.11 2.45
C GLY A 118 45.53 23.32 3.96
N ALA A 119 45.28 24.55 4.41
CA ALA A 119 45.04 24.87 5.81
C ALA A 119 43.74 25.68 5.92
N GLY A 120 42.61 24.99 5.94
CA GLY A 120 41.31 25.63 6.16
C GLY A 120 40.07 24.74 6.08
N ALA A 121 40.15 23.55 5.45
CA ALA A 121 38.98 22.70 5.26
C ALA A 121 39.26 21.18 5.37
N ALA A 122 40.31 20.78 6.10
CA ALA A 122 40.81 19.39 6.06
C ALA A 122 40.94 18.67 7.43
N SER A 123 40.34 19.16 8.52
CA SER A 123 40.48 18.48 9.84
C SER A 123 39.22 18.29 10.68
N ALA A 124 38.02 18.35 10.08
CA ALA A 124 36.79 17.95 10.79
C ALA A 124 35.95 16.86 10.07
N GLY A 125 36.24 16.55 8.80
CA GLY A 125 35.42 15.61 8.01
C GLY A 125 36.07 14.26 7.69
N ALA A 126 37.40 14.21 7.56
CA ALA A 126 38.09 13.01 7.05
C ALA A 126 38.26 11.90 8.11
N SER A 127 38.36 12.25 9.39
CA SER A 127 38.53 11.28 10.47
C SER A 127 37.24 10.53 10.83
N GLY A 128 36.08 11.06 10.42
CA GLY A 128 34.78 10.42 10.61
C GLY A 128 34.45 9.42 9.50
N VAL A 129 34.85 9.70 8.25
CA VAL A 129 34.59 8.80 7.11
C VAL A 129 35.48 7.56 7.10
N ASP A 130 36.75 7.65 7.50
CA ASP A 130 37.60 6.45 7.62
C ASP A 130 37.24 5.58 8.84
N ALA A 131 36.72 6.19 9.92
CA ALA A 131 36.16 5.46 11.06
C ALA A 131 34.82 4.78 10.72
N LEU A 132 33.98 5.41 9.89
CA LEU A 132 32.73 4.83 9.36
C LEU A 132 32.99 3.71 8.34
N MET A 133 34.02 3.84 7.50
CA MET A 133 34.38 2.82 6.50
C MET A 133 35.12 1.63 7.13
N SER A 134 35.82 1.83 8.24
CA SER A 134 36.51 0.74 8.97
C SER A 134 35.60 0.00 9.96
N SER A 135 34.48 0.57 10.40
CA SER A 135 33.46 -0.14 11.17
C SER A 135 32.49 -0.94 10.31
N ALA A 136 32.30 -0.55 9.04
CA ALA A 136 31.45 -1.28 8.08
C ALA A 136 32.11 -2.57 7.53
N LEU A 137 33.42 -2.74 7.71
CA LEU A 137 34.16 -3.90 7.22
C LEU A 137 34.20 -5.08 8.21
N LEU A 138 33.41 -5.06 9.28
CA LEU A 138 33.36 -6.16 10.27
C LEU A 138 31.96 -6.61 10.72
N SER A 139 30.87 -6.26 10.02
CA SER A 139 29.57 -6.94 10.16
C SER A 139 28.66 -6.69 8.95
N GLY A 140 28.10 -7.75 8.34
CA GLY A 140 27.11 -7.63 7.25
C GLY A 140 25.90 -6.80 7.66
N GLY A 141 25.62 -5.73 6.92
CA GLY A 141 24.50 -4.82 7.19
C GLY A 141 23.15 -5.45 6.90
N ARG A 142 22.06 -4.80 7.33
CA ARG A 142 20.68 -5.22 6.99
C ARG A 142 20.03 -4.19 6.05
N SER A 143 19.54 -4.69 4.92
CA SER A 143 18.83 -3.96 3.89
C SER A 143 17.34 -4.25 3.95
N VAL A 144 16.53 -3.19 3.90
CA VAL A 144 15.07 -3.30 3.86
C VAL A 144 14.58 -3.00 2.46
N LEU A 145 13.95 -3.99 1.82
CA LEU A 145 13.35 -3.89 0.49
C LEU A 145 11.86 -3.64 0.63
N VAL A 146 11.40 -2.43 0.33
CA VAL A 146 9.98 -2.05 0.41
C VAL A 146 9.32 -2.22 -0.95
N VAL A 147 8.21 -2.97 -0.99
CA VAL A 147 7.37 -3.17 -2.17
C VAL A 147 6.02 -2.47 -1.93
N GLY A 148 5.70 -1.51 -2.78
CA GLY A 148 4.50 -0.69 -2.68
C GLY A 148 3.19 -1.43 -2.97
N SER A 149 2.08 -0.76 -2.67
CA SER A 149 0.73 -1.18 -3.05
C SER A 149 0.43 -0.90 -4.52
N THR A 150 -0.75 -1.34 -4.99
CA THR A 150 -1.28 -0.98 -6.31
C THR A 150 -1.25 0.55 -6.53
N GLY A 151 -0.77 0.98 -7.69
CA GLY A 151 -0.59 2.40 -8.02
C GLY A 151 0.70 3.02 -7.50
N THR A 152 1.53 2.29 -6.74
CA THR A 152 2.85 2.75 -6.26
C THR A 152 4.01 1.95 -6.86
N PRO A 153 4.29 2.12 -8.18
CA PRO A 153 5.38 1.40 -8.86
C PRO A 153 6.77 1.77 -8.33
N ARG A 154 6.89 2.94 -7.68
CA ARG A 154 8.10 3.41 -7.01
C ARG A 154 7.70 3.94 -5.63
N PRO A 155 7.94 3.16 -4.55
CA PRO A 155 7.68 3.63 -3.19
C PRO A 155 8.42 4.94 -2.90
N SER A 156 7.71 5.95 -2.38
CA SER A 156 8.32 7.22 -1.99
C SER A 156 9.18 7.05 -0.73
N TYR A 157 10.20 7.89 -0.55
CA TYR A 157 11.03 7.82 0.66
C TYR A 157 10.21 7.97 1.95
N ARG A 158 9.23 8.88 1.95
CA ARG A 158 8.33 9.07 3.09
C ARG A 158 7.57 7.80 3.42
N PHE A 159 6.92 7.19 2.43
CA PHE A 159 6.16 5.95 2.62
C PHE A 159 7.07 4.82 3.11
N MET A 160 8.26 4.65 2.49
CA MET A 160 9.20 3.62 2.93
C MET A 160 9.66 3.84 4.38
N ARG A 161 9.88 5.09 4.77
CA ARG A 161 10.28 5.44 6.14
C ARG A 161 9.16 5.15 7.13
N GLU A 162 7.92 5.51 6.81
CA GLU A 162 6.75 5.19 7.64
C GLU A 162 6.57 3.67 7.80
N VAL A 163 6.68 2.91 6.72
CA VAL A 163 6.64 1.44 6.76
C VAL A 163 7.75 0.87 7.64
N TYR A 164 8.97 1.40 7.48
CA TYR A 164 10.12 0.97 8.26
C TYR A 164 9.92 1.25 9.76
N ASP A 165 9.62 2.50 10.11
CA ASP A 165 9.55 2.95 11.50
C ASP A 165 8.42 2.22 12.26
N LEU A 166 7.27 2.01 11.62
CA LEU A 166 6.11 1.39 12.26
C LEU A 166 6.18 -0.15 12.31
N PHE A 167 6.61 -0.81 11.23
CA PHE A 167 6.40 -2.25 11.08
C PHE A 167 7.69 -3.08 11.04
N VAL A 168 8.81 -2.48 10.62
CA VAL A 168 10.08 -3.20 10.44
C VAL A 168 11.02 -2.98 11.62
N ALA A 169 11.28 -1.73 12.00
CA ALA A 169 12.20 -1.35 13.06
C ALA A 169 11.93 -2.02 14.42
N PRO A 170 10.68 -2.32 14.82
CA PRO A 170 10.42 -3.04 16.08
C PRO A 170 11.03 -4.45 16.14
N HIS A 171 11.25 -5.09 14.98
CA HIS A 171 11.75 -6.48 14.89
C HIS A 171 13.14 -6.57 14.27
N TYR A 172 13.46 -5.65 13.37
CA TYR A 172 14.67 -5.67 12.57
C TYR A 172 15.36 -4.31 12.58
N PHE A 173 16.44 -4.21 13.35
CA PHE A 173 17.34 -3.06 13.31
C PHE A 173 18.27 -3.16 12.07
N GLY A 174 18.39 -2.08 11.30
CA GLY A 174 19.19 -2.05 10.06
C GLY A 174 19.15 -0.73 9.29
N ASP A 175 20.22 -0.41 8.57
CA ASP A 175 20.62 0.97 8.23
C ASP A 175 20.22 1.44 6.81
N SER A 176 19.88 0.53 5.89
CA SER A 176 19.64 0.86 4.47
C SER A 176 18.26 0.48 3.95
N LEU A 177 17.57 1.42 3.31
CA LEU A 177 16.17 1.31 2.88
C LEU A 177 16.06 1.51 1.36
N PHE A 178 15.50 0.53 0.66
CA PHE A 178 15.39 0.51 -0.79
C PHE A 178 13.95 0.25 -1.23
N GLY A 179 13.46 1.03 -2.20
CA GLY A 179 12.18 0.76 -2.85
C GLY A 179 12.39 -0.18 -4.03
N VAL A 180 11.67 -1.30 -4.04
CA VAL A 180 11.65 -2.21 -5.19
C VAL A 180 10.70 -1.61 -6.23
N GLN A 181 11.23 -1.34 -7.43
CA GLN A 181 10.40 -0.88 -8.53
C GLN A 181 9.58 -2.05 -9.07
N THR A 182 8.26 -1.95 -9.06
CA THR A 182 7.33 -2.96 -9.61
C THR A 182 6.39 -2.30 -10.61
N PRO A 183 5.63 -3.07 -11.42
CA PRO A 183 4.57 -2.48 -12.22
C PRO A 183 3.48 -1.84 -11.37
N ALA A 184 3.12 -2.47 -10.23
CA ALA A 184 2.07 -2.01 -9.32
C ALA A 184 0.73 -1.70 -10.03
N GLN A 185 0.37 -2.47 -11.06
CA GLN A 185 -0.80 -2.28 -11.89
C GLN A 185 -1.93 -3.24 -11.53
N PHE A 186 -3.16 -2.80 -11.77
CA PHE A 186 -4.37 -3.60 -11.70
C PHE A 186 -5.41 -2.95 -12.60
N GLN A 187 -5.58 -3.44 -13.83
CA GLN A 187 -6.65 -2.95 -14.70
C GLN A 187 -8.03 -3.41 -14.19
N PRO A 188 -9.09 -2.59 -14.37
CA PRO A 188 -9.10 -1.24 -14.96
C PRO A 188 -8.71 -0.12 -13.98
N PHE A 189 -8.54 -0.44 -12.69
CA PHE A 189 -8.40 0.53 -11.60
C PHE A 189 -7.19 1.46 -11.73
N THR A 190 -6.12 1.00 -12.36
CA THR A 190 -4.89 1.79 -12.60
C THR A 190 -4.83 2.39 -14.01
N GLY A 191 -5.80 2.11 -14.88
CA GLY A 191 -5.82 2.51 -16.28
C GLY A 191 -5.99 1.33 -17.25
N ILE A 192 -6.32 1.66 -18.51
CA ILE A 192 -6.43 0.72 -19.63
C ILE A 192 -5.69 1.32 -20.84
N PRO A 193 -4.75 0.62 -21.49
CA PRO A 193 -4.29 -0.74 -21.16
C PRO A 193 -3.17 -0.72 -20.10
N ASN A 194 -3.42 -1.35 -18.95
CA ASN A 194 -2.39 -1.72 -17.97
C ASN A 194 -2.39 -3.25 -17.78
N LEU A 195 -1.37 -3.77 -17.11
CA LEU A 195 -1.32 -5.16 -16.68
C LEU A 195 -2.51 -5.50 -15.77
N THR A 196 -2.97 -6.75 -15.89
CA THR A 196 -3.84 -7.39 -14.89
C THR A 196 -3.13 -7.48 -13.54
N PHE A 197 -3.89 -7.77 -12.47
CA PHE A 197 -3.30 -7.97 -11.15
C PHE A 197 -2.26 -9.10 -11.17
N ASP A 198 -2.60 -10.24 -11.79
CA ASP A 198 -1.75 -11.41 -11.84
C ASP A 198 -0.44 -11.13 -12.60
N GLU A 199 -0.52 -10.48 -13.77
CA GLU A 199 0.65 -10.11 -14.56
C GLU A 199 1.55 -9.11 -13.82
N SER A 200 0.95 -8.10 -13.17
CA SER A 200 1.68 -7.11 -12.37
C SER A 200 2.41 -7.77 -11.21
N ALA A 201 1.72 -8.61 -10.43
CA ALA A 201 2.28 -9.26 -9.26
C ALA A 201 3.39 -10.27 -9.64
N ALA A 202 3.21 -11.04 -10.71
CA ALA A 202 4.23 -11.99 -11.20
C ALA A 202 5.49 -11.28 -11.72
N THR A 203 5.31 -10.17 -12.44
CA THR A 203 6.44 -9.33 -12.88
C THR A 203 7.15 -8.69 -11.69
N GLY A 204 6.38 -8.16 -10.72
CA GLY A 204 6.91 -7.61 -9.49
C GLY A 204 7.71 -8.63 -8.66
N ALA A 205 7.28 -9.90 -8.63
CA ALA A 205 7.99 -10.96 -7.94
C ALA A 205 9.35 -11.25 -8.57
N SER A 206 9.43 -11.26 -9.91
CA SER A 206 10.72 -11.38 -10.61
C SER A 206 11.69 -10.23 -10.28
N TYR A 207 11.18 -9.00 -10.14
CA TYR A 207 12.01 -7.84 -9.77
C TYR A 207 12.43 -7.88 -8.30
N LEU A 208 11.54 -8.32 -7.42
CA LEU A 208 11.84 -8.55 -6.01
C LEU A 208 12.92 -9.63 -5.85
N HIS A 209 12.83 -10.74 -6.58
CA HIS A 209 13.83 -11.81 -6.59
C HIS A 209 15.23 -11.29 -6.93
N ALA A 210 15.33 -10.48 -7.99
CA ALA A 210 16.58 -9.87 -8.41
C ALA A 210 17.15 -8.93 -7.34
N ALA A 211 16.28 -8.14 -6.69
CA ALA A 211 16.69 -7.23 -5.61
C ALA A 211 17.18 -7.99 -4.36
N ILE A 212 16.49 -9.06 -3.95
CA ILE A 212 16.92 -9.94 -2.85
C ILE A 212 18.28 -10.55 -3.16
N THR A 213 18.41 -11.17 -4.32
CA THR A 213 19.65 -11.86 -4.74
C THR A 213 20.83 -10.89 -4.78
N GLN A 214 20.63 -9.68 -5.29
CA GLN A 214 21.67 -8.66 -5.31
C GLN A 214 22.12 -8.26 -3.89
N GLN A 215 21.17 -7.97 -2.99
CA GLN A 215 21.51 -7.56 -1.62
C GLN A 215 22.24 -8.67 -0.85
N LEU A 216 21.82 -9.93 -1.02
CA LEU A 216 22.50 -11.08 -0.43
C LEU A 216 23.91 -11.26 -1.00
N ALA A 217 24.09 -11.09 -2.31
CA ALA A 217 25.41 -11.15 -2.96
C ALA A 217 26.35 -10.02 -2.49
N ASP A 218 25.80 -8.86 -2.14
CA ASP A 218 26.52 -7.75 -1.53
C ASP A 218 26.85 -7.98 -0.04
N GLY A 219 26.48 -9.14 0.53
CA GLY A 219 26.76 -9.53 1.91
C GLY A 219 25.79 -8.94 2.93
N ASN A 220 24.64 -8.41 2.49
CA ASN A 220 23.61 -7.86 3.38
C ASN A 220 22.58 -8.93 3.74
N ARG A 221 22.03 -8.82 4.96
CA ARG A 221 20.79 -9.50 5.33
C ARG A 221 19.61 -8.69 4.80
N VAL A 222 18.55 -9.36 4.38
CA VAL A 222 17.41 -8.76 3.68
C VAL A 222 16.14 -8.90 4.50
N VAL A 223 15.41 -7.79 4.65
CA VAL A 223 14.01 -7.80 5.09
C VAL A 223 13.14 -7.28 3.96
N VAL A 224 12.18 -8.07 3.50
CA VAL A 224 11.20 -7.66 2.50
C VAL A 224 9.96 -7.13 3.21
N ALA A 225 9.62 -5.86 2.98
CA ALA A 225 8.40 -5.24 3.47
C ALA A 225 7.42 -5.04 2.31
N GLY A 226 6.39 -5.88 2.21
CA GLY A 226 5.38 -5.81 1.14
C GLY A 226 4.05 -5.28 1.65
N PHE A 227 3.44 -4.31 0.95
CA PHE A 227 2.12 -3.77 1.29
C PHE A 227 1.07 -4.03 0.21
N SER A 228 -0.10 -4.55 0.58
CA SER A 228 -1.23 -4.79 -0.34
C SER A 228 -0.80 -5.67 -1.54
N GLN A 229 -0.88 -5.20 -2.79
CA GLN A 229 -0.32 -5.93 -3.94
C GLN A 229 1.18 -6.27 -3.76
N GLY A 230 1.96 -5.42 -3.07
CA GLY A 230 3.34 -5.72 -2.70
C GLY A 230 3.49 -6.91 -1.75
N ALA A 231 2.50 -7.17 -0.89
CA ALA A 231 2.46 -8.39 -0.07
C ALA A 231 2.11 -9.63 -0.92
N SER A 232 1.27 -9.49 -1.96
CA SER A 232 1.05 -10.54 -2.95
C SER A 232 2.30 -10.81 -3.81
N VAL A 233 3.06 -9.77 -4.17
CA VAL A 233 4.38 -9.89 -4.82
C VAL A 233 5.34 -10.69 -3.94
N ALA A 234 5.45 -10.35 -2.66
CA ALA A 234 6.26 -11.11 -1.70
C ALA A 234 5.77 -12.56 -1.54
N THR A 235 4.44 -12.78 -1.54
CA THR A 235 3.85 -14.13 -1.51
C THR A 235 4.28 -14.98 -2.71
N LEU A 236 4.29 -14.41 -3.92
CA LEU A 236 4.75 -15.10 -5.12
C LEU A 236 6.25 -15.41 -5.06
N GLU A 237 7.05 -14.49 -4.52
CA GLU A 237 8.48 -14.73 -4.30
C GLU A 237 8.73 -15.84 -3.28
N MET A 238 8.00 -15.85 -2.15
CA MET A 238 8.09 -16.92 -1.16
C MET A 238 7.78 -18.30 -1.77
N ARG A 239 6.77 -18.38 -2.65
CA ARG A 239 6.45 -19.61 -3.40
C ARG A 239 7.58 -19.98 -4.37
N HIS A 240 8.16 -19.00 -5.05
CA HIS A 240 9.30 -19.24 -5.94
C HIS A 240 10.49 -19.80 -5.17
N LEU A 241 10.88 -19.19 -4.05
CA LEU A 241 11.98 -19.66 -3.21
C LEU A 241 11.76 -21.10 -2.71
N GLN A 242 10.53 -21.45 -2.31
CA GLN A 242 10.20 -22.83 -1.92
C GLN A 242 10.28 -23.83 -3.07
N SER A 243 10.08 -23.38 -4.31
CA SER A 243 10.21 -24.24 -5.49
C SER A 243 11.67 -24.56 -5.84
N LEU A 244 12.63 -23.78 -5.32
CA LEU A 244 14.06 -24.00 -5.54
C LEU A 244 14.58 -25.20 -4.73
N PRO A 245 15.64 -25.88 -5.21
CA PRO A 245 16.41 -26.84 -4.41
C PRO A 245 16.88 -26.18 -3.10
N ILE A 246 16.87 -26.95 -2.00
CA ILE A 246 17.19 -26.42 -0.66
C ILE A 246 18.52 -25.68 -0.60
N ASP A 247 19.56 -26.22 -1.25
CA ASP A 247 20.91 -25.63 -1.27
C ASP A 247 21.02 -24.35 -2.11
N SER A 248 19.99 -24.02 -2.90
CA SER A 248 19.92 -22.80 -3.71
C SER A 248 19.06 -21.71 -3.06
N ARG A 249 18.48 -21.98 -1.90
CA ARG A 249 17.66 -21.02 -1.17
C ARG A 249 18.54 -20.12 -0.30
N PRO A 250 18.17 -18.83 -0.13
CA PRO A 250 18.73 -17.99 0.91
C PRO A 250 18.68 -18.65 2.29
N SER A 251 19.70 -18.40 3.12
CA SER A 251 19.67 -18.85 4.52
C SER A 251 18.49 -18.20 5.26
N PRO A 252 17.75 -18.93 6.12
CA PRO A 252 16.71 -18.35 6.96
C PRO A 252 17.18 -17.24 7.90
N GLU A 253 18.50 -17.14 8.15
CA GLU A 253 19.09 -16.08 8.97
C GLU A 253 19.33 -14.76 8.19
N ASP A 254 19.32 -14.84 6.86
CA ASP A 254 19.65 -13.73 5.96
C ASP A 254 18.43 -13.16 5.23
N LEU A 255 17.26 -13.80 5.33
CA LEU A 255 16.03 -13.33 4.68
C LEU A 255 14.83 -13.39 5.64
N SER A 256 14.06 -12.30 5.71
CA SER A 256 12.82 -12.22 6.47
C SER A 256 11.75 -11.39 5.75
N PHE A 257 10.49 -11.57 6.12
CA PHE A 257 9.34 -10.92 5.49
C PHE A 257 8.48 -10.16 6.49
N VAL A 258 8.02 -8.98 6.10
CA VAL A 258 7.01 -8.17 6.80
C VAL A 258 5.91 -7.85 5.79
N LEU A 259 4.70 -8.34 6.03
CA LEU A 259 3.58 -8.24 5.09
C LEU A 259 2.47 -7.41 5.71
N LEU A 260 2.04 -6.37 5.01
CA LEU A 260 1.01 -5.42 5.46
C LEU A 260 -0.21 -5.53 4.55
N GLY A 261 -1.41 -5.62 5.12
CA GLY A 261 -2.64 -5.67 4.33
C GLY A 261 -2.63 -6.78 3.29
N ASN A 262 -2.10 -7.95 3.67
CA ASN A 262 -1.78 -9.03 2.74
C ASN A 262 -3.06 -9.69 2.16
N PRO A 263 -3.35 -9.55 0.85
CA PRO A 263 -4.53 -10.18 0.26
C PRO A 263 -4.48 -11.71 0.26
N ASN A 264 -3.28 -12.29 0.46
CA ASN A 264 -3.03 -13.72 0.55
C ASN A 264 -2.94 -14.23 1.99
N ASN A 265 -3.29 -13.42 3.00
CA ASN A 265 -3.25 -13.84 4.40
C ASN A 265 -4.04 -15.17 4.61
N PRO A 266 -3.45 -16.25 5.18
CA PRO A 266 -4.08 -17.58 5.18
C PRO A 266 -5.45 -17.66 5.84
N ASN A 267 -5.69 -16.88 6.89
CA ASN A 267 -7.01 -16.77 7.53
C ASN A 267 -7.51 -15.33 7.56
N GLY A 268 -7.92 -14.83 6.39
CA GLY A 268 -8.47 -13.48 6.24
C GLY A 268 -8.24 -12.89 4.86
N GLY A 269 -7.18 -13.30 4.17
CA GLY A 269 -6.88 -12.79 2.83
C GLY A 269 -7.96 -13.18 1.83
N ILE A 270 -8.52 -12.20 1.11
CA ILE A 270 -9.57 -12.45 0.12
C ILE A 270 -9.10 -13.41 -0.97
N LEU A 271 -7.82 -13.35 -1.38
CA LEU A 271 -7.23 -14.24 -2.39
C LEU A 271 -7.00 -15.67 -1.86
N ALA A 272 -7.13 -15.88 -0.54
CA ALA A 272 -7.08 -17.19 0.10
C ALA A 272 -8.48 -17.80 0.34
N ARG A 273 -9.56 -17.01 0.37
CA ARG A 273 -10.92 -17.47 0.74
C ARG A 273 -11.62 -18.34 -0.32
N PHE A 274 -11.28 -18.17 -1.60
CA PHE A 274 -11.91 -18.93 -2.71
C PHE A 274 -10.87 -19.51 -3.67
N PRO A 275 -10.05 -20.49 -3.24
CA PRO A 275 -8.94 -20.99 -4.04
C PRO A 275 -9.37 -21.44 -5.45
N GLY A 276 -8.72 -20.89 -6.47
CA GLY A 276 -8.97 -21.23 -7.87
C GLY A 276 -10.07 -20.41 -8.56
N LEU A 277 -10.78 -19.54 -7.84
CA LEU A 277 -11.65 -18.55 -8.49
C LEU A 277 -10.80 -17.61 -9.35
N TYR A 278 -11.25 -17.35 -10.57
CA TYR A 278 -10.59 -16.44 -11.50
C TYR A 278 -11.58 -15.43 -12.07
N ILE A 279 -11.25 -14.15 -11.94
CA ILE A 279 -12.06 -13.05 -12.47
C ILE A 279 -11.44 -12.60 -13.81
N GLN A 280 -11.93 -13.19 -14.89
CA GLN A 280 -11.41 -13.01 -16.25
C GLN A 280 -11.36 -11.55 -16.69
N SER A 281 -12.33 -10.73 -16.31
CA SER A 281 -12.45 -9.32 -16.76
C SER A 281 -11.33 -8.42 -16.23
N VAL A 282 -10.63 -8.81 -15.17
CA VAL A 282 -9.57 -8.02 -14.53
C VAL A 282 -8.27 -8.81 -14.35
N GLY A 283 -8.24 -10.07 -14.80
CA GLY A 283 -7.11 -11.00 -14.63
C GLY A 283 -6.66 -11.12 -13.18
N LEU A 284 -7.60 -11.50 -12.31
CA LEU A 284 -7.35 -11.71 -10.89
C LEU A 284 -7.62 -13.16 -10.51
N THR A 285 -6.59 -13.87 -10.08
CA THR A 285 -6.70 -15.23 -9.56
C THR A 285 -6.68 -15.21 -8.04
N PHE A 286 -7.64 -15.92 -7.44
CA PHE A 286 -7.66 -16.26 -6.02
C PHE A 286 -6.66 -17.39 -5.80
N ASN A 287 -5.38 -17.00 -5.80
CA ASN A 287 -4.23 -17.89 -5.92
C ASN A 287 -3.77 -18.48 -4.57
N GLY A 288 -4.64 -18.45 -3.55
CA GLY A 288 -4.45 -19.14 -2.28
C GLY A 288 -3.60 -18.38 -1.28
N ALA A 289 -3.39 -19.00 -0.13
CA ALA A 289 -2.69 -18.45 1.01
C ALA A 289 -1.18 -18.19 0.75
N THR A 290 -0.61 -17.19 1.42
CA THR A 290 0.84 -17.04 1.57
C THR A 290 1.41 -18.32 2.17
N PRO A 291 2.45 -18.92 1.57
CA PRO A 291 2.95 -20.20 2.04
C PRO A 291 3.65 -20.05 3.39
N VAL A 292 3.57 -21.10 4.21
CA VAL A 292 4.43 -21.25 5.40
C VAL A 292 5.83 -21.60 4.92
N THR A 293 6.82 -20.80 5.30
CA THR A 293 8.22 -20.98 4.89
C THR A 293 9.16 -21.09 6.09
N GLU A 294 10.43 -21.41 5.80
CA GLU A 294 11.52 -21.37 6.78
C GLU A 294 11.92 -19.94 7.19
N TYR A 295 11.53 -18.92 6.42
CA TYR A 295 11.88 -17.53 6.68
C TYR A 295 10.98 -16.89 7.76
N PRO A 296 11.56 -16.19 8.75
CA PRO A 296 10.80 -15.39 9.70
C PRO A 296 9.86 -14.43 8.97
N THR A 297 8.57 -14.48 9.30
CA THR A 297 7.54 -13.68 8.64
C THR A 297 6.66 -12.99 9.68
N THR A 298 6.43 -11.69 9.53
CA THR A 298 5.46 -10.94 10.35
C THR A 298 4.36 -10.40 9.44
N VAL A 299 3.10 -10.67 9.77
CA VAL A 299 1.95 -10.20 8.99
C VAL A 299 1.14 -9.24 9.86
N TYR A 300 1.01 -7.98 9.44
CA TYR A 300 0.13 -7.02 10.08
C TYR A 300 -1.14 -6.84 9.28
N THR A 301 -2.27 -6.95 9.98
CA THR A 301 -3.60 -6.88 9.40
C THR A 301 -4.46 -5.94 10.23
N THR A 302 -5.02 -4.88 9.64
CA THR A 302 -6.04 -4.07 10.30
C THR A 302 -7.35 -4.84 10.37
N GLN A 303 -8.02 -4.77 11.52
CA GLN A 303 -9.29 -5.47 11.72
C GLN A 303 -10.34 -4.96 10.71
N TYR A 304 -11.04 -5.92 10.10
CA TYR A 304 -12.02 -5.71 9.04
C TYR A 304 -11.44 -5.18 7.73
N ASP A 305 -10.13 -5.26 7.51
CA ASP A 305 -9.53 -5.05 6.19
C ASP A 305 -10.17 -5.99 5.16
N GLY A 306 -10.93 -5.47 4.20
CA GLY A 306 -11.64 -6.30 3.23
C GLY A 306 -10.73 -7.09 2.28
N PHE A 307 -9.46 -6.74 2.17
CA PHE A 307 -8.50 -7.52 1.40
C PHE A 307 -7.75 -8.54 2.27
N ALA A 308 -7.39 -8.19 3.50
CA ALA A 308 -6.49 -8.98 4.34
C ALA A 308 -7.17 -9.71 5.52
N ASP A 309 -8.41 -9.36 5.81
CA ASP A 309 -9.24 -9.79 6.95
C ASP A 309 -10.73 -9.91 6.55
N PHE A 310 -10.97 -10.63 5.46
CA PHE A 310 -12.27 -11.00 4.93
C PHE A 310 -12.92 -12.13 5.79
N PRO A 311 -14.24 -12.07 6.03
CA PRO A 311 -14.98 -13.06 6.83
C PRO A 311 -14.73 -14.51 6.42
N GLN A 312 -14.74 -15.41 7.41
CA GLN A 312 -14.65 -16.85 7.19
C GLN A 312 -16.00 -17.45 6.80
N TYR A 313 -17.09 -16.87 7.31
CA TYR A 313 -18.44 -17.39 7.13
C TYR A 313 -19.27 -16.43 6.26
N PRO A 314 -19.23 -16.57 4.91
CA PRO A 314 -19.86 -15.65 3.96
C PRO A 314 -21.40 -15.72 3.93
N LEU A 315 -22.02 -16.41 4.89
CA LEU A 315 -23.46 -16.33 5.14
C LEU A 315 -23.80 -15.21 6.12
N ASN A 316 -22.79 -14.66 6.81
CA ASN A 316 -22.95 -13.46 7.62
C ASN A 316 -22.80 -12.22 6.73
N VAL A 317 -23.90 -11.88 6.05
CA VAL A 317 -23.98 -10.73 5.13
C VAL A 317 -23.56 -9.42 5.81
N VAL A 318 -23.81 -9.27 7.11
CA VAL A 318 -23.42 -8.06 7.86
C VAL A 318 -21.90 -7.96 7.95
N ALA A 319 -21.22 -9.08 8.23
CA ALA A 319 -19.76 -9.14 8.24
C ALA A 319 -19.18 -8.92 6.84
N ASP A 320 -19.79 -9.49 5.80
CA ASP A 320 -19.33 -9.33 4.41
C ASP A 320 -19.44 -7.88 3.95
N VAL A 321 -20.56 -7.20 4.22
CA VAL A 321 -20.74 -5.77 3.91
C VAL A 321 -19.75 -4.91 4.71
N ASN A 322 -19.54 -5.23 5.99
CA ASN A 322 -18.55 -4.54 6.81
C ASN A 322 -17.13 -4.69 6.22
N ALA A 323 -16.74 -5.89 5.79
CA ALA A 323 -15.44 -6.12 5.16
C ALA A 323 -15.31 -5.42 3.79
N LEU A 324 -16.37 -5.42 2.96
CA LEU A 324 -16.38 -4.68 1.70
C LEU A 324 -16.18 -3.18 1.92
N LEU A 325 -16.83 -2.58 2.92
CA LEU A 325 -16.58 -1.19 3.31
C LEU A 325 -15.17 -1.02 3.91
N GLY A 326 -14.67 -2.06 4.58
CA GLY A 326 -13.30 -2.16 5.09
C GLY A 326 -12.21 -2.05 4.02
N ILE A 327 -12.51 -2.35 2.74
CA ILE A 327 -11.60 -2.05 1.63
C ILE A 327 -11.26 -0.56 1.58
N SER A 328 -12.24 0.32 1.83
CA SER A 328 -12.03 1.76 1.80
C SER A 328 -11.61 2.33 3.15
N TYR A 329 -12.22 1.85 4.24
CA TYR A 329 -12.07 2.45 5.56
C TYR A 329 -11.06 1.75 6.49
N SER A 330 -10.76 0.47 6.28
CA SER A 330 -9.77 -0.28 7.09
C SER A 330 -8.44 -0.47 6.36
N HIS A 331 -8.47 -0.79 5.06
CA HIS A 331 -7.26 -1.02 4.26
C HIS A 331 -6.48 0.27 3.98
N SER A 332 -7.12 1.44 4.06
CA SER A 332 -6.45 2.74 3.96
C SER A 332 -5.76 3.16 5.26
N LEU A 333 -6.10 2.55 6.40
CA LEU A 333 -5.57 2.95 7.72
C LEU A 333 -4.06 2.81 7.81
N TYR A 334 -3.43 1.87 7.08
CA TYR A 334 -1.97 1.70 7.12
C TYR A 334 -1.18 2.97 6.77
N TYR A 335 -1.77 3.92 6.03
CA TYR A 335 -1.16 5.22 5.73
C TYR A 335 -1.25 6.24 6.87
N GLY A 336 -2.02 5.97 7.92
CA GLY A 336 -2.27 6.89 9.03
C GLY A 336 -2.17 6.25 10.41
N LEU A 337 -1.74 4.99 10.52
CA LEU A 337 -1.56 4.32 11.80
C LEU A 337 -0.47 5.02 12.63
N THR A 338 -0.76 5.17 13.91
CA THR A 338 0.21 5.66 14.90
C THR A 338 1.03 4.51 15.49
N PRO A 339 2.22 4.77 16.05
CA PRO A 339 3.00 3.75 16.76
C PRO A 339 2.19 3.06 17.87
N ASP A 340 1.36 3.80 18.61
CA ASP A 340 0.54 3.26 19.69
C ASP A 340 -0.54 2.31 19.16
N GLN A 341 -1.16 2.61 18.01
CA GLN A 341 -2.13 1.71 17.39
C GLN A 341 -1.48 0.42 16.87
N VAL A 342 -0.29 0.51 16.29
CA VAL A 342 0.46 -0.69 15.86
C VAL A 342 0.89 -1.52 17.08
N ALA A 343 1.34 -0.87 18.15
CA ALA A 343 1.72 -1.53 19.40
C ALA A 343 0.53 -2.17 20.15
N ALA A 344 -0.68 -1.64 19.96
CA ALA A 344 -1.92 -2.26 20.45
C ALA A 344 -2.35 -3.49 19.64
N GLY A 345 -1.61 -3.84 18.59
CA GLY A 345 -1.84 -5.04 17.78
C GLY A 345 -1.81 -6.32 18.63
N VAL A 346 -2.77 -7.19 18.37
CA VAL A 346 -2.93 -8.49 19.04
C VAL A 346 -2.20 -9.55 18.24
N VAL A 347 -1.27 -10.28 18.86
CA VAL A 347 -0.66 -11.47 18.27
C VAL A 347 -1.69 -12.59 18.24
N LEU A 348 -2.03 -13.06 17.03
CA LEU A 348 -2.97 -14.15 16.84
C LEU A 348 -2.30 -15.51 17.10
N PRO A 349 -3.02 -16.48 17.68
CA PRO A 349 -2.45 -17.81 17.89
C PRO A 349 -2.27 -18.53 16.56
N VAL A 350 -1.18 -19.27 16.44
CA VAL A 350 -0.81 -20.05 15.25
C VAL A 350 -0.84 -21.55 15.54
N SER A 351 -1.31 -22.33 14.57
CA SER A 351 -1.14 -23.78 14.57
C SER A 351 0.19 -24.16 13.91
N SER A 352 0.84 -25.24 14.37
CA SER A 352 1.90 -25.89 13.57
C SER A 352 1.33 -26.21 12.18
N PRO A 353 1.95 -25.80 11.06
CA PRO A 353 3.38 -25.50 10.89
C PRO A 353 3.81 -24.02 10.92
N ASP A 354 2.94 -23.06 11.23
CA ASP A 354 3.20 -21.60 11.15
C ASP A 354 4.18 -21.03 12.20
N VAL A 355 5.06 -21.85 12.78
CA VAL A 355 5.91 -21.45 13.92
C VAL A 355 6.88 -20.31 13.62
N ASN A 356 7.19 -20.06 12.35
CA ASN A 356 8.04 -18.96 11.89
C ASN A 356 7.26 -17.71 11.46
N THR A 357 5.92 -17.75 11.52
CA THR A 357 5.06 -16.64 11.12
C THR A 357 4.35 -16.06 12.33
N THR A 358 4.49 -14.76 12.53
CA THR A 358 3.75 -13.99 13.54
C THR A 358 2.64 -13.20 12.86
N TYR A 359 1.38 -13.46 13.20
CA TYR A 359 0.23 -12.69 12.71
C TYR A 359 -0.20 -11.69 13.77
N ILE A 360 -0.32 -10.42 13.39
CA ILE A 360 -0.67 -9.30 14.26
C ILE A 360 -1.94 -8.65 13.71
N LEU A 361 -3.04 -8.73 14.47
CA LEU A 361 -4.29 -8.06 14.17
C LEU A 361 -4.32 -6.70 14.88
N ILE A 362 -4.32 -5.62 14.12
CA ILE A 362 -4.44 -4.25 14.63
C ILE A 362 -5.93 -3.94 14.81
N PRO A 363 -6.43 -3.75 16.04
CA PRO A 363 -7.84 -3.49 16.27
C PRO A 363 -8.31 -2.23 15.54
N ASN A 364 -9.52 -2.29 14.98
CA ASN A 364 -10.15 -1.11 14.41
C ASN A 364 -11.11 -0.52 15.46
N GLU A 365 -10.93 0.75 15.77
CA GLU A 365 -11.75 1.46 16.74
C GLU A 365 -13.22 1.48 16.30
N HIS A 366 -13.47 1.63 15.00
CA HIS A 366 -14.80 1.76 14.44
C HIS A 366 -15.11 0.71 13.38
N LEU A 367 -16.33 0.16 13.39
CA LEU A 367 -16.83 -0.69 12.32
C LEU A 367 -16.87 0.08 11.00
N PRO A 368 -16.21 -0.40 9.92
CA PRO A 368 -16.35 0.16 8.58
C PRO A 368 -17.80 0.32 8.13
N LEU A 369 -18.70 -0.57 8.57
CA LEU A 369 -20.12 -0.53 8.29
C LEU A 369 -20.80 0.78 8.72
N LEU A 370 -20.31 1.42 9.78
CA LEU A 370 -20.88 2.66 10.31
C LEU A 370 -20.19 3.92 9.77
N GLN A 371 -19.03 3.78 9.12
CA GLN A 371 -18.24 4.92 8.63
C GLN A 371 -19.01 5.83 7.66
N PRO A 372 -19.78 5.32 6.67
CA PRO A 372 -20.56 6.19 5.79
C PRO A 372 -21.63 7.04 6.49
N LEU A 373 -22.05 6.64 7.70
CA LEU A 373 -23.07 7.35 8.48
C LEU A 373 -22.48 8.41 9.42
N ARG A 374 -21.18 8.34 9.71
CA ARG A 374 -20.51 9.34 10.57
C ARG A 374 -20.53 10.69 9.85
N GLY A 375 -20.96 11.73 10.57
CA GLY A 375 -21.22 13.06 10.01
C GLY A 375 -22.65 13.27 9.47
N ILE A 376 -23.46 12.22 9.36
CA ILE A 376 -24.90 12.29 9.03
C ILE A 376 -25.73 11.98 10.28
N VAL A 377 -25.39 10.88 10.95
CA VAL A 377 -26.01 10.42 12.20
C VAL A 377 -25.14 10.89 13.38
N PRO A 378 -25.72 11.38 14.49
CA PRO A 378 -24.94 11.76 15.66
C PRO A 378 -24.09 10.60 16.19
N ASP A 379 -22.81 10.84 16.49
CA ASP A 379 -21.87 9.80 16.94
C ASP A 379 -22.39 9.05 18.17
N SER A 380 -23.03 9.74 19.13
CA SER A 380 -23.64 9.10 20.31
C SER A 380 -24.65 7.99 19.98
N VAL A 381 -25.32 8.07 18.83
CA VAL A 381 -26.26 7.02 18.38
C VAL A 381 -25.48 5.87 17.77
N LEU A 382 -24.49 6.17 16.92
CA LEU A 382 -23.63 5.16 16.28
C LEU A 382 -22.83 4.39 17.32
N ASP A 383 -22.19 5.08 18.26
CA ASP A 383 -21.41 4.50 19.34
C ASP A 383 -22.29 3.69 20.31
N GLY A 384 -23.58 4.02 20.41
CA GLY A 384 -24.55 3.25 21.19
C GLY A 384 -24.95 1.92 20.56
N ILE A 385 -25.02 1.84 19.23
CA ILE A 385 -25.38 0.60 18.50
C ILE A 385 -24.16 -0.23 18.11
N GLU A 386 -22.99 0.39 18.00
CA GLU A 386 -21.79 -0.22 17.46
C GLU A 386 -21.34 -1.48 18.23
N PRO A 387 -21.34 -1.53 19.58
CA PRO A 387 -20.94 -2.74 20.29
C PRO A 387 -21.79 -3.97 19.94
N GLY A 388 -23.12 -3.80 19.87
CA GLY A 388 -24.01 -4.90 19.50
C GLY A 388 -23.88 -5.30 18.03
N LEU A 389 -23.65 -4.33 17.13
CA LEU A 389 -23.41 -4.62 15.73
C LEU A 389 -22.05 -5.30 15.53
N ARG A 390 -21.06 -4.95 16.35
CA ARG A 390 -19.73 -5.56 16.33
C ARG A 390 -19.82 -7.03 16.70
N ASP A 391 -20.59 -7.38 17.73
CA ASP A 391 -20.86 -8.78 18.07
C ASP A 391 -21.43 -9.55 16.87
N VAL A 392 -22.36 -8.95 16.11
CA VAL A 392 -22.94 -9.57 14.90
C VAL A 392 -21.90 -9.72 13.79
N VAL A 393 -21.08 -8.70 13.54
CA VAL A 393 -19.99 -8.76 12.55
C VAL A 393 -18.97 -9.84 12.93
N GLU A 394 -18.60 -9.93 14.21
CA GLU A 394 -17.62 -10.90 14.70
C GLU A 394 -18.07 -12.36 14.54
N LEU A 395 -19.37 -12.64 14.48
CA LEU A 395 -19.88 -13.97 14.14
C LEU A 395 -19.49 -14.43 12.72
N GLY A 396 -19.10 -13.52 11.83
CA GLY A 396 -18.60 -13.83 10.49
C GLY A 396 -17.14 -14.30 10.46
N TYR A 397 -16.44 -14.19 11.59
CA TYR A 397 -15.02 -14.43 11.73
C TYR A 397 -14.71 -15.58 12.70
N ASP A 398 -13.46 -16.03 12.72
CA ASP A 398 -13.02 -17.10 13.61
C ASP A 398 -13.03 -16.63 15.08
N PRO A 399 -13.93 -17.15 15.94
CA PRO A 399 -14.00 -16.74 17.33
C PRO A 399 -12.78 -17.17 18.16
N GLY A 400 -12.00 -18.15 17.69
CA GLY A 400 -10.77 -18.62 18.34
C GLY A 400 -9.57 -17.68 18.14
N LEU A 401 -9.60 -16.82 17.13
CA LEU A 401 -8.53 -15.86 16.84
C LEU A 401 -8.83 -14.44 17.36
N ARG A 402 -10.09 -14.14 17.70
CA ARG A 402 -10.54 -12.75 17.93
C ARG A 402 -10.95 -12.41 19.36
N ARG A 403 -10.95 -13.38 20.27
CA ARG A 403 -11.19 -13.12 21.70
C ARG A 403 -9.88 -12.75 22.38
N CYS A 404 -9.68 -11.45 22.60
CA CYS A 404 -8.82 -10.96 23.69
C CYS A 404 -9.67 -10.68 24.91
#